data_AF-A0A158PE34-F1
#
_entry.id   AF-A0A158PE34-F1
#
_cell.length_a   1.000
_cell.length_b   1.000
_cell.length_c   1.000
_cell.angle_alpha   90.00
_cell.angle_beta   90.00
_cell.angle_gamma   90.00
#
_symmetry.space_group_name_H-M   'P 1'
#
loop_
_entity.id
_entity.type
_entity.pdbx_description
1 polymer ?
#
loop_
_entity_poly.entity_id
_entity_poly.type
_entity_poly.pdbx_seq_one_letter_code
_entity_poly.pdbx_strand_id
1 'polypeptide(L)'
;MLNQPSFEKCCILQVVQEYERAVIFRLGRLLPGGARGPGIFFILPCIDSYKKIDLRVVSFDVPPQEILSKDSVTVAVDAVVYFRISNATISVTNVEDASRSTKLLAQTTLRNILGTRTLAEMLSDREAISHQMQCTLDEATDPWGVKVERVEVKDVRLPLQLQRAMAAEAEATREAGAKVIAAEGEQKASQALRQAAEVIASSPCAIQLRYLQTLNSISAEKNSTIIFPFPIELMHNFFNSKSEKDW
;
A
#
# COMPACT_ATOMS: atom_id res chain seq x y z
N MET A 1 24.10 -52.55 7.35
CA MET A 1 24.26 -53.34 8.58
C MET A 1 23.05 -53.11 9.46
N LEU A 2 22.33 -54.21 9.73
CA LEU A 2 21.56 -54.50 10.94
C LEU A 2 20.50 -53.48 11.40
N ASN A 3 19.26 -53.70 10.98
CA ASN A 3 18.24 -54.23 11.89
C ASN A 3 16.94 -54.53 11.13
N GLN A 4 16.69 -55.82 10.89
CA GLN A 4 15.31 -56.31 10.97
C GLN A 4 14.87 -56.21 12.43
N PRO A 5 13.65 -55.74 12.70
CA PRO A 5 12.88 -56.25 13.81
C PRO A 5 11.55 -56.81 13.30
N SER A 6 11.37 -58.11 13.56
CA SER A 6 10.16 -58.65 14.18
C SER A 6 8.82 -58.27 13.55
N PHE A 7 8.27 -59.23 12.80
CA PHE A 7 6.93 -59.30 12.21
C PHE A 7 5.78 -59.39 13.26
N GLU A 8 5.81 -58.59 14.33
CA GLU A 8 4.90 -58.74 15.49
C GLU A 8 4.23 -57.45 15.98
N LYS A 9 4.08 -56.44 15.11
CA LYS A 9 3.22 -55.28 15.40
C LYS A 9 2.17 -55.12 14.32
N CYS A 10 1.03 -55.76 14.54
CA CYS A 10 -0.07 -55.92 13.58
C CYS A 10 -0.70 -54.58 13.13
N CYS A 11 -0.56 -53.50 13.91
CA CYS A 11 -1.02 -52.16 13.54
C CYS A 11 -0.12 -51.10 14.19
N ILE A 12 0.30 -50.08 13.43
CA ILE A 12 0.98 -48.91 13.99
C ILE A 12 -0.08 -47.85 14.30
N LEU A 13 -0.08 -47.39 15.56
CA LEU A 13 -0.93 -46.30 16.01
C LEU A 13 -0.30 -44.97 15.58
N GLN A 14 -1.02 -44.17 14.79
CA GLN A 14 -0.60 -42.83 14.41
C GLN A 14 -1.61 -41.81 14.93
N VAL A 15 -1.08 -40.67 15.38
CA VAL A 15 -1.86 -39.52 15.85
C VAL A 15 -1.70 -38.39 14.84
N VAL A 16 -2.82 -37.77 14.48
CA VAL A 16 -2.90 -36.58 13.62
C VAL A 16 -3.51 -35.44 14.40
N GLN A 17 -2.90 -34.26 14.27
CA GLN A 17 -3.30 -33.06 14.98
C GLN A 17 -4.59 -32.47 14.39
N GLU A 18 -5.27 -31.61 15.14
CA GLU A 18 -6.54 -30.98 14.72
C GLU A 18 -6.45 -30.28 13.36
N TYR A 19 -5.33 -29.60 13.13
CA TYR A 19 -5.01 -28.83 11.92
C TYR A 19 -4.44 -29.68 10.77
N GLU A 20 -4.23 -30.98 11.00
CA GLU A 20 -3.71 -31.90 10.00
C GLU A 20 -4.82 -32.83 9.49
N ARG A 21 -4.64 -33.35 8.28
CA ARG A 21 -5.45 -34.44 7.71
C ARG A 21 -4.54 -35.51 7.15
N ALA A 22 -4.92 -36.77 7.35
CA ALA A 22 -4.20 -37.90 6.78
C ALA A 22 -4.95 -38.45 5.56
N VAL A 23 -4.27 -38.46 4.42
CA VAL A 23 -4.72 -39.17 3.22
C VAL A 23 -4.06 -40.54 3.22
N ILE A 24 -4.87 -41.60 3.24
CA ILE A 24 -4.41 -42.98 3.36
C ILE A 24 -4.70 -43.73 2.05
N PHE A 25 -3.67 -44.38 1.52
CA PHE A 25 -3.72 -45.25 0.36
C PHE A 25 -3.50 -46.69 0.80
N ARG A 26 -4.48 -47.56 0.53
CA ARG A 26 -4.38 -49.00 0.77
C ARG A 26 -4.24 -49.71 -0.56
N LEU A 27 -3.11 -50.39 -0.79
CA LEU A 27 -2.80 -51.05 -2.08
C LEU A 27 -2.99 -50.11 -3.28
N GLY A 28 -2.60 -48.85 -3.14
CA GLY A 28 -2.72 -47.83 -4.19
C GLY A 28 -4.12 -47.23 -4.39
N ARG A 29 -5.13 -47.67 -3.64
CA ARG A 29 -6.48 -47.07 -3.66
C ARG A 29 -6.69 -46.15 -2.47
N LEU A 30 -7.34 -45.02 -2.71
CA LEU A 30 -7.80 -44.13 -1.63
C LEU A 30 -8.81 -44.88 -0.74
N LEU A 31 -8.64 -44.79 0.58
CA LEU A 31 -9.56 -45.39 1.53
C LEU A 31 -10.99 -44.79 1.38
N PRO A 32 -12.07 -45.61 1.44
CA PRO A 32 -13.43 -45.09 1.45
C PRO A 32 -13.64 -44.10 2.61
N GLY A 33 -14.17 -42.91 2.31
CA GLY A 33 -14.35 -41.81 3.26
C GLY A 33 -13.37 -40.63 3.09
N GLY A 34 -12.39 -40.74 2.19
CA GLY A 34 -11.47 -39.63 1.87
C GLY A 34 -10.43 -39.36 2.97
N ALA A 35 -9.99 -38.11 3.08
CA ALA A 35 -9.03 -37.69 4.10
C ALA A 35 -9.60 -37.89 5.51
N ARG A 36 -8.86 -38.61 6.37
CA ARG A 36 -9.28 -38.83 7.76
C ARG A 36 -9.06 -37.56 8.58
N GLY A 37 -10.06 -37.28 9.42
CA GLY A 37 -10.05 -36.23 10.42
C GLY A 37 -9.02 -36.45 11.53
N PRO A 38 -8.96 -35.53 12.50
CA PRO A 38 -7.94 -35.55 13.55
C PRO A 38 -8.21 -36.67 14.55
N GLY A 39 -7.15 -37.08 15.26
CA GLY A 39 -7.20 -38.16 16.22
C GLY A 39 -6.37 -39.38 15.82
N ILE A 40 -6.76 -40.53 16.37
CA ILE A 40 -5.97 -41.75 16.31
C ILE A 40 -6.48 -42.63 15.18
N PHE A 41 -5.57 -43.11 14.34
CA PHE A 41 -5.90 -44.09 13.30
C PHE A 41 -4.82 -45.16 13.20
N PHE A 42 -5.27 -46.34 12.76
CA PHE A 42 -4.44 -47.52 12.61
C PHE A 42 -3.94 -47.63 11.17
N ILE A 43 -2.65 -47.87 11.01
CA ILE A 43 -2.00 -48.03 9.71
C ILE A 43 -1.31 -49.39 9.67
N LEU A 44 -1.53 -50.14 8.59
CA LEU A 44 -0.84 -51.39 8.32
C LEU A 44 0.49 -51.11 7.59
N PRO A 45 1.66 -51.36 8.22
CA PRO A 45 2.96 -50.89 7.72
C PRO A 45 3.41 -51.44 6.36
N CYS A 46 2.78 -52.52 5.86
CA CYS A 46 3.14 -53.13 4.57
C CYS A 46 2.14 -52.83 3.44
N ILE A 47 0.93 -52.39 3.78
CA ILE A 47 -0.21 -52.31 2.84
C ILE A 47 -0.67 -50.86 2.67
N ASP A 48 -0.56 -50.07 3.74
CA ASP A 48 -1.06 -48.70 3.80
C ASP A 48 0.10 -47.71 3.71
N SER A 49 -0.02 -46.77 2.78
CA SER A 49 0.80 -45.56 2.71
C SER A 49 -0.05 -44.37 3.15
N TYR A 50 0.53 -43.43 3.90
CA TYR A 50 -0.21 -42.24 4.34
C TYR A 50 0.61 -40.97 4.12
N LYS A 51 -0.09 -39.87 3.83
CA LYS A 51 0.48 -38.53 3.72
C LYS A 51 -0.27 -37.59 4.66
N LYS A 52 0.45 -36.95 5.57
CA LYS A 52 -0.09 -35.90 6.45
C LYS A 52 -0.04 -34.56 5.72
N ILE A 53 -1.12 -33.80 5.82
CA ILE A 53 -1.28 -32.52 5.15
C ILE A 53 -1.77 -31.50 6.16
N ASP A 54 -1.10 -30.36 6.21
CA ASP A 54 -1.50 -29.23 7.03
C ASP A 54 -2.59 -28.42 6.32
N LEU A 55 -3.66 -28.10 7.03
CA LEU A 55 -4.77 -27.27 6.53
C LEU A 55 -4.60 -25.78 6.87
N ARG A 56 -3.56 -25.42 7.63
CA ARG A 56 -3.29 -24.02 8.00
C ARG A 56 -2.90 -23.19 6.79
N VAL A 57 -3.10 -21.88 6.94
CA VAL A 57 -2.63 -20.89 5.98
C VAL A 57 -1.10 -20.87 6.01
N VAL A 58 -0.52 -21.09 4.84
CA VAL A 58 0.91 -20.99 4.60
C VAL A 58 1.17 -19.89 3.59
N SER A 59 2.25 -19.17 3.78
CA SER A 59 2.72 -18.15 2.85
C SER A 59 3.95 -18.64 2.09
N PHE A 60 4.08 -18.18 0.86
CA PHE A 60 5.32 -18.29 0.11
C PHE A 60 5.59 -17.03 -0.69
N ASP A 61 6.87 -16.75 -0.87
CA ASP A 61 7.33 -15.65 -1.71
C ASP A 61 7.41 -16.08 -3.18
N VAL A 62 6.83 -15.27 -4.05
CA VAL A 62 7.04 -15.34 -5.49
C VAL A 62 8.34 -14.58 -5.79
N PRO A 63 9.35 -15.23 -6.38
CA PRO A 63 10.62 -14.56 -6.66
C PRO A 63 10.41 -13.41 -7.65
N PRO A 64 11.23 -12.35 -7.57
CA PRO A 64 11.12 -11.19 -8.45
C PRO A 64 11.08 -11.56 -9.93
N GLN A 65 10.09 -11.04 -10.66
CA GLN A 65 9.92 -11.24 -12.09
C GLN A 65 10.28 -9.97 -12.85
N GLU A 66 11.26 -10.05 -13.73
CA GLU A 66 11.58 -8.98 -14.68
C GLU A 66 10.62 -9.04 -15.87
N ILE A 67 9.82 -7.99 -16.04
CA ILE A 67 8.78 -7.91 -17.06
C ILE A 67 8.78 -6.54 -17.73
N LEU A 68 8.28 -6.49 -18.96
CA LEU A 68 7.99 -5.25 -19.67
C LEU A 68 6.52 -4.90 -19.43
N SER A 69 6.26 -3.72 -18.87
CA SER A 69 4.91 -3.20 -18.67
C SER A 69 4.27 -2.74 -19.98
N LYS A 70 2.97 -2.41 -19.95
CA LYS A 70 2.22 -1.93 -21.11
C LYS A 70 2.80 -0.65 -21.74
N ASP A 71 3.44 0.19 -20.93
CA ASP A 71 4.13 1.42 -21.31
C ASP A 71 5.62 1.21 -21.65
N SER A 72 6.03 -0.03 -21.92
CA SER A 72 7.39 -0.38 -22.31
C SER A 72 8.47 -0.05 -21.28
N VAL A 73 8.12 -0.07 -20.00
CA VAL A 73 9.07 0.10 -18.89
C VAL A 73 9.47 -1.27 -18.35
N THR A 74 10.77 -1.47 -18.14
CA THR A 74 11.28 -2.68 -17.49
C THR A 74 11.13 -2.53 -15.98
N VAL A 75 10.40 -3.45 -15.36
CA VAL A 75 10.16 -3.48 -13.92
C VAL A 75 10.39 -4.87 -13.36
N ALA A 76 10.89 -4.92 -12.12
CA ALA A 76 11.04 -6.16 -11.37
C ALA A 76 10.10 -6.16 -10.17
N VAL A 77 9.11 -7.06 -10.16
CA VAL A 77 8.08 -7.10 -9.12
C VAL A 77 8.08 -8.46 -8.42
N ASP A 78 7.97 -8.45 -7.10
CA ASP A 78 7.75 -9.63 -6.27
C ASP A 78 6.42 -9.57 -5.51
N ALA A 79 5.98 -10.72 -5.00
CA ALA A 79 4.70 -10.87 -4.33
C ALA A 79 4.74 -11.99 -3.28
N VAL A 80 3.77 -11.99 -2.37
CA VAL A 80 3.51 -13.07 -1.41
C VAL A 80 2.13 -13.62 -1.63
N VAL A 81 2.01 -14.94 -1.63
CA VAL A 81 0.72 -15.62 -1.74
C VAL A 81 0.45 -16.35 -0.43
N TYR A 82 -0.72 -16.10 0.14
CA TYR A 82 -1.26 -16.79 1.31
C TYR A 82 -2.31 -17.78 0.82
N PHE A 83 -2.07 -19.06 1.05
CA PHE A 83 -2.98 -20.12 0.64
C PHE A 83 -3.11 -21.16 1.73
N ARG A 84 -4.19 -21.94 1.67
CA ARG A 84 -4.36 -23.14 2.49
C ARG A 84 -4.91 -24.27 1.66
N ILE A 85 -4.72 -25.50 2.14
CA ILE A 85 -5.33 -26.66 1.51
C ILE A 85 -6.78 -26.76 1.99
N SER A 86 -7.74 -26.66 1.07
CA SER A 86 -9.17 -26.79 1.35
C SER A 86 -9.59 -28.27 1.35
N ASN A 87 -9.04 -29.05 0.42
CA ASN A 87 -9.32 -30.48 0.31
C ASN A 87 -8.02 -31.29 0.20
N ALA A 88 -7.64 -31.89 1.33
CA ALA A 88 -6.47 -32.75 1.47
C ALA A 88 -6.45 -33.92 0.47
N THR A 89 -7.62 -34.51 0.18
CA THR A 89 -7.72 -35.65 -0.74
C THR A 89 -7.33 -35.23 -2.16
N ILE A 90 -7.98 -34.16 -2.65
CA ILE A 90 -7.78 -33.62 -4.00
C ILE A 90 -6.34 -33.14 -4.19
N SER A 91 -5.77 -32.50 -3.17
CA SER A 91 -4.40 -31.98 -3.20
C SER A 91 -3.33 -33.06 -3.40
N VAL A 92 -3.58 -34.30 -2.99
CA VAL A 92 -2.65 -35.43 -3.20
C VAL A 92 -2.96 -36.22 -4.46
N THR A 93 -4.24 -36.31 -4.86
CA THR A 93 -4.63 -37.14 -6.01
C THR A 93 -4.48 -36.43 -7.34
N ASN A 94 -4.76 -35.13 -7.38
CA ASN A 94 -4.89 -34.40 -8.65
C ASN A 94 -3.57 -33.76 -9.10
N VAL A 95 -2.63 -33.53 -8.18
CA VAL A 95 -1.33 -32.91 -8.47
C VAL A 95 -0.23 -33.60 -7.66
N GLU A 96 0.93 -33.80 -8.27
CA GLU A 96 2.11 -34.39 -7.62
C GLU A 96 2.54 -33.57 -6.38
N ASP A 97 2.69 -32.26 -6.56
CA ASP A 97 2.98 -31.29 -5.51
C ASP A 97 2.18 -30.00 -5.73
N ALA A 98 1.07 -29.86 -4.99
CA ALA A 98 0.21 -28.68 -5.07
C ALA A 98 0.96 -27.39 -4.71
N SER A 99 1.87 -27.41 -3.72
CA SER A 99 2.61 -26.21 -3.33
C SER A 99 3.56 -25.74 -4.43
N ARG A 100 4.29 -26.67 -5.06
CA ARG A 100 5.19 -26.36 -6.18
C ARG A 100 4.43 -25.87 -7.39
N SER A 101 3.32 -26.53 -7.75
CA SER A 101 2.50 -26.12 -8.90
C SER A 101 1.87 -24.74 -8.70
N THR A 102 1.34 -24.46 -7.51
CA THR A 102 0.81 -23.13 -7.17
C THR A 102 1.89 -22.04 -7.23
N LYS A 103 3.13 -22.34 -6.82
CA LYS A 103 4.26 -21.40 -6.96
C LYS A 103 4.57 -21.03 -8.41
N LEU A 104 4.63 -22.02 -9.29
CA LEU A 104 4.89 -21.80 -10.72
C LEU A 104 3.74 -21.07 -11.40
N LEU A 105 2.50 -21.41 -11.02
CA LEU A 105 1.33 -20.71 -11.52
C LEU A 105 1.33 -19.24 -11.07
N ALA A 106 1.64 -18.96 -9.80
CA ALA A 106 1.75 -17.60 -9.27
C ALA A 106 2.77 -16.76 -10.03
N GLN A 107 3.94 -17.31 -10.39
CA GLN A 107 4.93 -16.62 -11.23
C GLN A 107 4.38 -16.24 -12.61
N THR A 108 3.68 -17.18 -13.24
CA THR A 108 3.12 -16.98 -14.59
C THR A 108 1.97 -15.98 -14.56
N THR A 109 1.07 -16.08 -13.58
CA THR A 109 -0.05 -15.15 -13.39
C THR A 109 0.44 -13.74 -13.06
N LEU A 110 1.44 -13.60 -12.18
CA LEU A 110 2.06 -12.31 -11.88
C LEU A 110 2.62 -11.66 -13.16
N ARG A 111 3.37 -12.41 -13.96
CA ARG A 111 3.90 -11.93 -15.25
C ARG A 111 2.80 -11.47 -16.21
N ASN A 112 1.74 -12.27 -16.36
CA ASN A 112 0.66 -11.98 -17.29
C ASN A 112 -0.13 -10.72 -16.89
N ILE A 113 -0.50 -10.60 -15.61
CA ILE A 113 -1.26 -9.44 -15.11
C ILE A 113 -0.39 -8.18 -15.24
N LEU A 114 0.86 -8.23 -14.78
CA LEU A 114 1.74 -7.06 -14.84
C LEU A 114 2.03 -6.62 -16.28
N GLY A 115 2.16 -7.55 -17.24
CA GLY A 115 2.35 -7.20 -18.66
C GLY A 115 1.19 -6.40 -19.27
N THR A 116 -0.01 -6.48 -18.69
CA THR A 116 -1.20 -5.73 -19.15
C THR A 116 -1.39 -4.38 -18.45
N ARG A 117 -0.59 -4.08 -17.43
CA ARG A 117 -0.70 -2.89 -16.57
C ARG A 117 0.39 -1.87 -16.90
N THR A 118 0.09 -0.60 -16.66
CA THR A 118 1.06 0.50 -16.77
C THR A 118 1.88 0.65 -15.49
N LEU A 119 3.05 1.29 -15.54
CA LEU A 119 3.85 1.56 -14.34
C LEU A 119 3.06 2.37 -13.29
N ALA A 120 2.30 3.37 -13.73
CA ALA A 120 1.52 4.23 -12.83
C ALA A 120 0.45 3.42 -12.06
N GLU A 121 -0.24 2.49 -12.73
CA GLU A 121 -1.20 1.57 -12.10
C GLU A 121 -0.50 0.63 -11.11
N MET A 122 0.68 0.11 -11.44
CA MET A 122 1.44 -0.75 -10.52
C MET A 122 1.89 -0.04 -9.24
N LEU A 123 2.15 1.27 -9.32
CA LEU A 123 2.55 2.08 -8.17
C LEU A 123 1.35 2.56 -7.34
N SER A 124 0.22 2.88 -7.98
CA SER A 124 -0.94 3.50 -7.34
C SER A 124 -2.02 2.49 -6.93
N ASP A 125 -2.32 1.50 -7.78
CA ASP A 125 -3.47 0.59 -7.65
C ASP A 125 -3.04 -0.85 -7.29
N ARG A 126 -2.16 -0.98 -6.31
CA ARG A 126 -1.62 -2.29 -5.87
C ARG A 126 -2.70 -3.25 -5.37
N GLU A 127 -3.75 -2.72 -4.75
CA GLU A 127 -4.88 -3.50 -4.23
C GLU A 127 -5.67 -4.16 -5.37
N ALA A 128 -5.90 -3.43 -6.46
CA ALA A 128 -6.62 -3.94 -7.63
C ALA A 128 -5.85 -5.09 -8.31
N ILE A 129 -4.53 -4.94 -8.44
CA ILE A 129 -3.64 -5.99 -8.99
C ILE A 129 -3.64 -7.21 -8.08
N SER A 130 -3.53 -7.00 -6.77
CA SER A 130 -3.53 -8.07 -5.76
C SER A 130 -4.85 -8.86 -5.77
N HIS A 131 -5.99 -8.17 -5.82
CA HIS A 131 -7.30 -8.79 -5.92
C HIS A 131 -7.49 -9.56 -7.23
N GLN A 132 -7.11 -8.97 -8.36
CA GLN A 132 -7.19 -9.66 -9.66
C GLN A 132 -6.34 -10.94 -9.66
N MET A 133 -5.12 -10.87 -9.13
CA MET A 133 -4.22 -12.03 -9.02
C MET A 133 -4.78 -13.10 -8.07
N GLN A 134 -5.39 -12.69 -6.96
CA GLN A 134 -6.08 -13.60 -6.05
C GLN A 134 -7.18 -14.37 -6.78
N CYS A 135 -8.11 -13.68 -7.46
CA CYS A 135 -9.21 -14.34 -8.16
C CYS A 135 -8.72 -15.34 -9.21
N THR A 136 -7.74 -14.94 -10.05
CA THR A 136 -7.20 -15.82 -11.08
C THR A 136 -6.47 -17.03 -10.50
N LEU A 137 -5.72 -16.86 -9.41
CA LEU A 137 -5.03 -17.98 -8.78
C LEU A 137 -6.00 -18.91 -8.04
N ASP A 138 -7.00 -18.36 -7.36
CA ASP A 138 -8.00 -19.14 -6.63
C ASP A 138 -8.78 -20.06 -7.60
N GLU A 139 -9.33 -19.50 -8.68
CA GLU A 139 -10.06 -20.27 -9.70
C GLU A 139 -9.20 -21.38 -10.34
N ALA A 140 -7.93 -21.09 -10.64
CA ALA A 140 -7.04 -22.04 -11.26
C ALA A 140 -6.51 -23.12 -10.29
N THR A 141 -6.52 -22.86 -8.98
CA THR A 141 -6.01 -23.78 -7.94
C THR A 141 -7.10 -24.59 -7.23
N ASP A 142 -8.37 -24.23 -7.41
CA ASP A 142 -9.53 -24.99 -6.93
C ASP A 142 -9.50 -26.49 -7.33
N PRO A 143 -9.15 -26.89 -8.58
CA PRO A 143 -9.04 -28.30 -8.97
C PRO A 143 -7.95 -29.08 -8.23
N TRP A 144 -7.01 -28.37 -7.59
CA TRP A 144 -5.91 -28.92 -6.80
C TRP A 144 -6.26 -28.95 -5.30
N GLY A 145 -7.47 -28.54 -4.91
CA GLY A 145 -7.89 -28.50 -3.51
C GLY A 145 -7.12 -27.46 -2.70
N VAL A 146 -6.63 -26.41 -3.36
CA VAL A 146 -5.93 -25.28 -2.75
C VAL A 146 -6.84 -24.06 -2.82
N LYS A 147 -6.97 -23.34 -1.70
CA LYS A 147 -7.70 -22.07 -1.60
C LYS A 147 -6.70 -20.95 -1.42
N VAL A 148 -6.76 -19.93 -2.28
CA VAL A 148 -5.92 -18.74 -2.14
C VAL A 148 -6.70 -17.70 -1.35
N GLU A 149 -6.23 -17.36 -0.15
CA GLU A 149 -6.92 -16.43 0.73
C GLU A 149 -6.56 -14.97 0.41
N ARG A 150 -5.29 -14.72 0.09
CA ARG A 150 -4.79 -13.38 -0.18
C ARG A 150 -3.53 -13.41 -1.02
N VAL A 151 -3.36 -12.40 -1.85
CA VAL A 151 -2.10 -12.09 -2.53
C VAL A 151 -1.70 -10.68 -2.14
N GLU A 152 -0.42 -10.47 -1.86
CA GLU A 152 0.14 -9.15 -1.55
C GLU A 152 1.31 -8.88 -2.49
N VAL A 153 1.21 -7.82 -3.30
CA VAL A 153 2.34 -7.32 -4.09
C VAL A 153 3.32 -6.61 -3.13
N LYS A 154 4.60 -7.00 -3.15
CA LYS A 154 5.65 -6.44 -2.28
C LYS A 154 6.23 -5.15 -2.86
N ASP A 155 7.31 -5.26 -3.62
CA ASP A 155 8.08 -4.13 -4.11
C ASP A 155 8.11 -4.12 -5.65
N VAL A 156 7.98 -2.91 -6.21
CA VAL A 156 8.17 -2.65 -7.64
C VAL A 156 9.52 -1.97 -7.80
N ARG A 157 10.52 -2.71 -8.31
CA ARG A 157 11.87 -2.22 -8.51
C ARG A 157 12.05 -1.73 -9.94
N LEU A 158 12.55 -0.51 -10.08
CA LEU A 158 12.82 0.17 -11.33
C LEU A 158 14.34 0.21 -11.58
N PRO A 159 14.80 0.23 -12.83
CA PRO A 159 16.19 0.51 -13.16
C PRO A 159 16.61 1.87 -12.56
N LEU A 160 17.78 1.92 -11.93
CA LEU A 160 18.27 3.11 -11.22
C LEU A 160 18.29 4.37 -12.09
N GLN A 161 18.60 4.22 -13.38
CA GLN A 161 18.63 5.33 -14.34
C GLN A 161 17.23 5.95 -14.53
N LEU A 162 16.20 5.12 -14.72
CA LEU A 162 14.82 5.56 -14.92
C LEU A 162 14.23 6.11 -13.63
N GLN A 163 14.52 5.49 -12.48
CA GLN A 163 14.09 5.99 -11.17
C GLN A 163 14.60 7.41 -10.90
N ARG A 164 15.87 7.70 -11.24
CA ARG A 164 16.46 9.04 -11.10
C ARG A 164 15.81 10.05 -12.04
N ALA A 165 15.59 9.68 -13.31
CA ALA A 165 14.94 10.54 -14.29
C ALA A 165 13.51 10.90 -13.86
N MET A 166 12.72 9.91 -13.45
CA MET A 166 11.36 10.12 -12.93
C MET A 166 11.34 10.96 -11.66
N ALA A 167 12.29 10.75 -10.73
CA ALA A 167 12.39 11.56 -9.52
C ALA A 167 12.65 13.03 -9.85
N ALA A 168 13.58 13.31 -10.78
CA ALA A 168 13.88 14.66 -11.24
C ALA A 168 12.69 15.32 -11.96
N GLU A 169 11.98 14.58 -12.81
CA GLU A 169 10.77 15.06 -13.49
C GLU A 169 9.63 15.38 -12.51
N ALA A 170 9.42 14.49 -11.53
CA ALA A 170 8.40 14.69 -10.50
C ALA A 170 8.73 15.87 -9.58
N GLU A 171 10.00 16.09 -9.25
CA GLU A 171 10.46 17.25 -8.49
C GLU A 171 10.24 18.55 -9.27
N ALA A 172 10.65 18.60 -10.54
CA ALA A 172 10.45 19.77 -11.40
C ALA A 172 8.96 20.13 -11.57
N THR A 173 8.11 19.11 -11.76
CA THR A 173 6.65 19.30 -11.90
C THR A 173 6.00 19.77 -10.60
N ARG A 174 6.44 19.24 -9.46
CA ARG A 174 6.00 19.71 -8.13
C ARG A 174 6.43 21.14 -7.86
N GLU A 175 7.67 21.51 -8.21
CA GLU A 175 8.17 22.88 -8.02
C GLU A 175 7.41 23.87 -8.92
N ALA A 176 7.18 23.51 -10.19
CA ALA A 176 6.38 24.31 -11.11
C ALA A 176 4.94 24.49 -10.59
N GLY A 177 4.30 23.41 -10.13
CA GLY A 177 2.97 23.45 -9.53
C GLY A 177 2.90 24.32 -8.28
N ALA A 178 3.90 24.22 -7.40
CA ALA A 178 3.99 25.06 -6.21
C ALA A 178 4.09 26.55 -6.56
N LYS A 179 4.85 26.93 -7.60
CA LYS A 179 4.94 28.32 -8.08
C LYS A 179 3.61 28.84 -8.62
N VAL A 180 2.87 28.02 -9.38
CA VAL A 180 1.54 28.41 -9.88
C VAL A 180 0.56 28.62 -8.73
N ILE A 181 0.52 27.69 -7.78
CA ILE A 181 -0.35 27.79 -6.59
C ILE A 181 -0.01 29.03 -5.76
N ALA A 182 1.29 29.34 -5.59
CA ALA A 182 1.73 30.53 -4.88
C ALA A 182 1.30 31.82 -5.60
N ALA A 183 1.49 31.91 -6.91
CA ALA A 183 1.08 33.06 -7.72
C ALA A 183 -0.45 33.26 -7.71
N GLU A 184 -1.22 32.19 -7.85
CA GLU A 184 -2.69 32.24 -7.72
C GLU A 184 -3.14 32.65 -6.32
N GLY A 185 -2.45 32.14 -5.29
CA GLY A 185 -2.67 32.54 -3.90
C GLY A 185 -2.44 34.03 -3.68
N GLU A 186 -1.35 34.56 -4.23
CA GLU A 186 -1.00 35.98 -4.15
C GLU A 186 -2.00 36.88 -4.91
N GLN A 187 -2.47 36.43 -6.07
CA GLN A 187 -3.51 37.14 -6.82
C GLN A 187 -4.84 37.19 -6.04
N LYS A 188 -5.28 36.05 -5.49
CA LYS A 188 -6.50 35.97 -4.67
C LYS A 188 -6.39 36.84 -3.42
N ALA A 189 -5.25 36.79 -2.73
CA ALA A 189 -4.98 37.63 -1.58
C ALA A 189 -5.02 39.14 -1.94
N SER A 190 -4.39 39.52 -3.06
CA SER A 190 -4.38 40.91 -3.54
C SER A 190 -5.78 41.41 -3.90
N GLN A 191 -6.61 40.58 -4.53
CA GLN A 191 -8.01 40.92 -4.82
C GLN A 191 -8.83 41.13 -3.53
N ALA A 192 -8.69 40.23 -2.55
CA ALA A 192 -9.36 40.37 -1.27
C ALA A 192 -8.91 41.64 -0.52
N LEU A 193 -7.61 41.95 -0.52
CA LEU A 193 -7.07 43.16 0.07
C LEU A 193 -7.58 44.43 -0.63
N ARG A 194 -7.68 44.43 -1.97
CA ARG A 194 -8.24 45.55 -2.73
C ARG A 194 -9.69 45.81 -2.35
N GLN A 195 -10.53 44.75 -2.31
CA GLN A 195 -11.93 44.88 -1.90
C GLN A 195 -12.05 45.42 -0.47
N ALA A 196 -11.23 44.91 0.46
CA ALA A 196 -11.19 45.43 1.83
C ALA A 196 -10.78 46.91 1.88
N ALA A 197 -9.81 47.34 1.08
CA ALA A 197 -9.38 48.73 1.00
C ALA A 197 -10.48 49.66 0.47
N GLU A 198 -11.23 49.22 -0.54
CA GLU A 198 -12.34 49.98 -1.13
C GLU A 198 -13.49 50.17 -0.13
N VAL A 199 -13.83 49.12 0.62
CA VAL A 199 -14.82 49.20 1.72
C VAL A 199 -14.33 50.17 2.81
N ILE A 200 -13.05 50.13 3.16
CA ILE A 200 -12.48 51.05 4.17
C ILE A 200 -12.46 52.49 3.68
N ALA A 201 -12.17 52.73 2.41
CA ALA A 201 -12.20 54.08 1.83
C ALA A 201 -13.62 54.68 1.84
N SER A 202 -14.65 53.86 1.72
CA SER A 202 -16.04 54.31 1.78
C SER A 202 -16.47 54.84 3.16
N SER A 203 -15.76 54.46 4.23
CA SER A 203 -16.07 54.87 5.61
C SER A 203 -14.82 55.35 6.35
N PRO A 204 -14.62 56.67 6.51
CA PRO A 204 -13.44 57.24 7.18
C PRO A 204 -13.21 56.72 8.61
N CYS A 205 -14.27 56.34 9.32
CA CYS A 205 -14.21 55.76 10.67
C CYS A 205 -13.55 54.36 10.69
N ALA A 206 -13.61 53.61 9.58
CA ALA A 206 -13.02 52.27 9.49
C ALA A 206 -11.48 52.28 9.58
N ILE A 207 -10.80 53.30 9.02
CA ILE A 207 -9.34 53.45 9.17
C ILE A 207 -8.98 53.72 10.64
N GLN A 208 -9.74 54.56 11.34
CA GLN A 208 -9.48 54.86 12.75
C GLN A 208 -9.66 53.63 13.63
N LEU A 209 -10.70 52.83 13.40
CA LEU A 209 -10.90 51.55 14.11
C LEU A 209 -9.77 50.56 13.83
N ARG A 210 -9.33 50.45 12.57
CA ARG A 210 -8.19 49.58 12.23
C ARG A 210 -6.90 50.08 12.87
N TYR A 211 -6.66 51.38 12.91
CA TYR A 211 -5.52 51.97 13.61
C TYR A 211 -5.50 51.63 15.11
N LEU A 212 -6.65 51.73 15.79
CA LEU A 212 -6.79 51.33 17.19
C LEU A 212 -6.57 49.83 17.40
N GLN A 213 -7.05 48.98 16.47
CA GLN A 213 -6.78 47.54 16.51
C GLN A 213 -5.29 47.22 16.35
N THR A 214 -4.60 47.87 15.41
CA THR A 214 -3.15 47.70 15.21
C THR A 214 -2.37 48.16 16.44
N LEU A 215 -2.78 49.26 17.08
CA LEU A 215 -2.19 49.70 18.35
C LEU A 215 -2.38 48.66 19.46
N ASN A 216 -3.55 48.02 19.53
CA ASN A 216 -3.81 46.98 20.52
C ASN A 216 -2.99 45.71 20.25
N SER A 217 -2.81 45.31 18.98
CA SER A 217 -1.97 44.15 18.65
C SER A 217 -0.48 44.42 18.93
N ILE A 218 0.01 45.63 18.62
CA ILE A 218 1.38 46.04 18.95
C ILE A 218 1.58 46.13 20.47
N SER A 219 0.58 46.57 21.23
CA SER A 219 0.61 46.59 22.70
C SER A 219 0.64 45.17 23.31
N ALA A 220 0.01 44.20 22.63
CA ALA A 220 -0.02 42.80 23.06
C ALA A 220 1.31 42.06 22.80
N GLU A 221 2.00 42.35 21.70
CA GLU A 221 3.38 41.91 21.46
C GLU A 221 4.33 42.77 22.29
N LYS A 222 4.79 42.28 23.45
CA LYS A 222 5.66 42.97 24.43
C LYS A 222 7.02 43.45 23.88
N ASN A 223 7.06 44.40 22.94
CA ASN A 223 8.26 45.04 22.43
C ASN A 223 8.33 46.50 22.92
N SER A 224 9.43 46.84 23.60
CA SER A 224 9.60 48.06 24.42
C SER A 224 9.79 49.37 23.64
N THR A 225 9.61 49.38 22.32
CA THR A 225 9.84 50.57 21.47
C THR A 225 8.63 50.78 20.57
N ILE A 226 7.73 51.66 20.97
CA ILE A 226 6.54 52.04 20.21
C ILE A 226 6.94 53.12 19.19
N ILE A 227 7.12 52.74 17.93
CA ILE A 227 7.34 53.71 16.84
C ILE A 227 5.97 54.24 16.43
N PHE A 228 5.73 55.53 16.66
CA PHE A 228 4.46 56.19 16.39
C PHE A 228 4.50 56.89 15.02
N PRO A 229 3.92 56.34 13.95
CA PRO A 229 3.83 57.05 12.68
C PRO A 229 2.77 58.14 12.79
N PHE A 230 3.21 59.40 12.95
CA PHE A 230 2.31 60.56 12.95
C PHE A 230 1.92 60.92 11.51
N PRO A 231 0.61 61.13 11.21
CA PRO A 231 0.16 61.60 9.91
C PRO A 231 0.72 63.00 9.59
N ILE A 232 1.35 63.14 8.42
CA ILE A 232 2.03 64.37 7.99
C ILE A 232 1.03 65.55 7.84
N GLU A 233 -0.25 65.26 7.59
CA GLU A 233 -1.33 66.27 7.52
C GLU A 233 -1.48 67.05 8.83
N LEU A 234 -1.25 66.41 9.98
CA LEU A 234 -1.32 67.06 11.29
C LEU A 234 -0.14 68.02 11.48
N MET A 235 1.03 67.74 10.88
CA MET A 235 2.18 68.64 10.91
C MET A 235 1.99 69.88 10.04
N HIS A 236 1.30 69.79 8.90
CA HIS A 236 1.09 70.93 8.01
C HIS A 236 0.28 72.04 8.70
N ASN A 237 -0.71 71.68 9.54
CA ASN A 237 -1.51 72.65 10.28
C ASN A 237 -0.70 73.37 11.39
N PHE A 238 0.33 72.73 11.95
CA PHE A 238 1.23 73.40 12.91
C PHE A 238 2.22 74.34 12.22
N PHE A 239 2.75 73.99 11.05
CA PHE A 239 3.70 74.84 10.32
C PHE A 239 3.06 76.07 9.66
N ASN A 240 1.80 76.00 9.21
CA ASN A 240 1.12 77.14 8.58
C ASN A 240 0.60 78.20 9.58
N SER A 241 0.65 77.93 10.89
CA SER A 241 0.21 78.88 11.92
C SER A 241 1.26 79.94 12.30
N LYS A 242 2.49 79.85 11.74
CA LYS A 242 3.64 80.66 12.16
C LYS A 242 4.07 81.75 11.18
N SER A 243 3.36 81.95 10.06
CA SER A 243 3.69 82.98 9.05
C SER A 243 2.81 84.24 9.12
N GLU A 244 1.96 84.39 10.14
CA GLU A 244 1.03 85.52 10.24
C GLU A 244 1.12 86.22 11.60
N LYS A 245 2.29 86.84 11.86
CA LYS A 245 2.49 88.04 12.69
C LYS A 245 3.99 88.32 12.78
N ASP A 246 4.42 89.44 12.18
CA ASP A 246 5.24 90.47 12.83
C ASP A 246 5.41 91.65 11.85
N TRP A 247 4.73 92.76 12.18
CA TRP A 247 5.15 94.15 11.93
C TRP A 247 5.91 94.60 13.17
#